data_AF-A0A949NJB1-F1
#
_entry.id   AF-A0A949NJB1-F1
#
_cell.length_a   1.000
_cell.length_b   1.000
_cell.length_c   1.000
_cell.angle_alpha   90.00
_cell.angle_beta   90.00
_cell.angle_gamma   90.00
#
_symmetry.space_group_name_H-M   'P 1'
#
loop_
_entity.id
_entity.type
_entity.pdbx_description
1 polymer ?
#
loop_
_entity_poly.entity_id
_entity_poly.type
_entity_poly.pdbx_seq_one_letter_code
_entity_poly.pdbx_strand_id
1 'polypeptide(L)' 'MVDKEIKAEIDKLKLRYRDLGSSIDDLLEAISRGSTGTSEKMLGAELHKARLELASIARRLQGLQNDDD' A
#
# COMPACT_ATOMS: atom_id res chain seq x y z
N MET A 1 20.93 1.82 -19.22
CA MET A 1 19.58 2.44 -19.30
C MET A 1 18.63 1.73 -18.36
N VAL A 2 18.67 0.38 -18.32
CA VAL A 2 17.91 -0.50 -17.43
C VAL A 2 17.96 -0.09 -15.94
N ASP A 3 19.14 0.19 -15.38
CA ASP A 3 19.26 0.51 -13.93
C ASP A 3 18.55 1.81 -13.54
N LYS A 4 18.46 2.78 -14.45
CA LYS A 4 17.72 4.04 -14.22
C LYS A 4 16.22 3.80 -14.21
N GLU A 5 15.74 2.88 -15.03
CA GLU A 5 14.32 2.50 -15.10
C GLU A 5 13.93 1.67 -13.87
N ILE A 6 14.76 0.70 -13.47
CA ILE A 6 14.57 -0.09 -12.23
C ILE A 6 14.55 0.84 -11.01
N LYS A 7 15.49 1.79 -10.92
CA LYS A 7 15.52 2.76 -9.83
C LYS A 7 14.26 3.64 -9.78
N ALA A 8 13.80 4.13 -10.94
CA ALA A 8 12.57 4.92 -11.02
C ALA A 8 11.32 4.10 -10.63
N GLU A 9 11.27 2.82 -11.02
CA GLU A 9 10.21 1.87 -10.63
C GLU A 9 10.22 1.64 -9.10
N ILE A 10 11.39 1.41 -8.51
CA ILE A 10 11.56 1.25 -7.05
C ILE A 10 11.12 2.51 -6.31
N ASP A 11 11.55 3.69 -6.75
CA ASP A 11 11.17 4.96 -6.10
C ASP A 11 9.66 5.20 -6.16
N LYS A 12 9.02 4.88 -7.31
CA LYS A 12 7.57 4.94 -7.47
C LYS A 12 6.85 3.95 -6.54
N LEU A 13 7.36 2.73 -6.42
CA LEU A 13 6.79 1.71 -5.54
C LEU A 13 6.94 2.07 -4.06
N LYS A 14 8.08 2.64 -3.65
CA LYS A 14 8.30 3.16 -2.29
C LYS A 14 7.34 4.30 -1.95
N LEU A 15 7.14 5.23 -2.88
CA LEU A 15 6.18 6.32 -2.71
C LEU A 15 4.77 5.76 -2.49
N ARG A 16 4.32 4.86 -3.38
CA ARG A 16 3.00 4.23 -3.29
C ARG A 16 2.83 3.39 -2.02
N TYR A 17 3.88 2.70 -1.57
CA TYR A 17 3.87 1.95 -0.31
C TYR A 17 3.62 2.87 0.88
N ARG A 18 4.31 4.01 0.93
CA ARG A 18 4.14 5.00 2.01
C ARG A 18 2.75 5.61 1.99
N ASP A 19 2.29 6.07 0.83
CA ASP A 19 0.99 6.74 0.70
C ASP A 19 -0.16 5.77 1.08
N LEU A 20 -0.04 4.51 0.68
CA LEU A 20 -1.02 3.47 1.02
C LEU A 20 -0.99 3.09 2.51
N GLY A 21 0.19 3.14 3.15
CA GLY A 21 0.32 3.01 4.60
C GLY A 21 -0.45 4.11 5.33
N SER A 22 -0.30 5.37 4.91
CA SER A 22 -1.06 6.48 5.47
C SER A 22 -2.57 6.33 5.25
N SER A 23 -3.01 5.90 4.06
CA SER A 23 -4.44 5.63 3.83
C SER A 23 -4.99 4.51 4.72
N ILE A 24 -4.19 3.49 5.05
CA ILE A 24 -4.58 2.44 5.99
C ILE A 24 -4.77 3.02 7.40
N ASP A 25 -3.87 3.89 7.85
CA ASP A 25 -3.99 4.55 9.15
C ASP A 25 -5.25 5.42 9.23
N ASP A 26 -5.54 6.18 8.19
CA ASP A 26 -6.77 7.00 8.08
C ASP A 26 -8.04 6.12 8.13
N LEU A 27 -8.05 4.99 7.43
CA LEU A 27 -9.17 4.04 7.43
C LEU A 27 -9.37 3.41 8.80
N LEU A 28 -8.28 3.04 9.48
CA LEU A 28 -8.34 2.51 10.85
C LEU A 28 -8.87 3.56 11.83
N GLU A 29 -8.45 4.81 11.69
CA GLU A 29 -8.95 5.91 12.50
C GLU A 29 -10.45 6.15 12.25
N ALA A 30 -10.88 6.16 10.99
CA ALA A 30 -12.29 6.31 10.63
C ALA A 30 -13.17 5.17 11.18
N ILE A 31 -12.69 3.93 11.14
CA ILE A 31 -13.37 2.78 11.76
C ILE A 31 -13.44 2.99 13.29
N SER A 32 -12.33 3.36 13.93
CA SER A 32 -12.25 3.55 15.38
C SER A 32 -13.12 4.71 15.88
N ARG A 33 -13.38 5.73 15.06
CA ARG A 33 -14.24 6.88 15.41
C ARG A 33 -15.73 6.55 15.46
N GLY A 34 -16.11 5.29 15.26
CA GLY A 34 -17.49 4.83 15.42
C GLY A 34 -18.32 4.89 14.14
N SER A 35 -17.71 4.53 13.02
CA SER A 35 -18.45 4.25 11.79
C SER A 35 -19.51 3.18 12.08
N THR A 36 -20.79 3.43 11.77
CA THR A 36 -21.88 2.46 12.03
C THR A 36 -22.50 1.91 10.74
N GLY A 37 -23.02 0.69 10.80
CA GLY A 37 -23.84 0.08 9.74
C GLY A 37 -23.09 -0.12 8.42
N THR A 38 -23.60 0.46 7.33
CA THR A 38 -23.06 0.28 5.97
C THR A 38 -21.67 0.91 5.79
N SER A 39 -21.38 2.00 6.51
CA SER A 39 -20.07 2.69 6.43
C SER A 39 -18.94 1.84 6.99
N GLU A 40 -19.15 1.15 8.11
CA GLU A 40 -18.15 0.26 8.70
C GLU A 40 -17.77 -0.89 7.75
N LYS A 41 -18.76 -1.49 7.09
CA LYS A 41 -18.53 -2.56 6.10
C LYS A 41 -17.75 -2.06 4.89
N MET A 42 -18.06 -0.86 4.40
CA MET A 42 -17.33 -0.26 3.27
C MET A 42 -15.88 0.06 3.66
N LEU A 43 -15.66 0.70 4.81
CA LEU A 43 -14.32 1.01 5.30
C LEU A 43 -13.50 -0.27 5.57
N GLY A 44 -14.13 -1.32 6.11
CA GLY A 44 -13.47 -2.62 6.29
C GLY A 44 -13.06 -3.27 4.96
N ALA A 45 -13.91 -3.17 3.93
CA ALA A 45 -13.57 -3.68 2.59
C ALA A 45 -12.45 -2.87 1.93
N GLU A 46 -12.46 -1.55 2.09
CA GLU A 46 -11.42 -0.65 1.59
C GLU A 46 -10.08 -0.90 2.29
N LEU A 47 -10.10 -1.05 3.62
CA LEU A 47 -8.94 -1.42 4.43
C LEU A 47 -8.35 -2.77 3.99
N HIS A 48 -9.21 -3.76 3.72
CA HIS A 48 -8.75 -5.06 3.24
C HIS A 48 -8.06 -4.95 1.87
N LYS A 49 -8.64 -4.20 0.93
CA LYS A 49 -8.03 -3.95 -0.38
C LYS A 49 -6.69 -3.23 -0.25
N ALA A 50 -6.63 -2.18 0.56
CA ALA A 50 -5.41 -1.42 0.80
C ALA A 50 -4.29 -2.31 1.38
N ARG A 51 -4.61 -3.20 2.34
CA ARG A 51 -3.65 -4.17 2.89
C ARG A 51 -3.13 -5.16 1.85
N LEU A 52 -4.00 -5.67 0.97
CA LEU A 52 -3.59 -6.58 -0.11
C LEU A 52 -2.66 -5.88 -1.11
N GLU A 53 -3.00 -4.65 -1.49
CA GLU A 53 -2.16 -3.86 -2.39
C GLU A 53 -0.80 -3.54 -1.76
N LEU A 54 -0.77 -3.18 -0.48
CA LEU A 54 0.48 -2.91 0.25
C LEU A 54 1.38 -4.15 0.29
N ALA A 55 0.82 -5.33 0.57
CA ALA A 55 1.55 -6.60 0.55
C ALA A 55 2.07 -6.94 -0.87
N SER A 56 1.31 -6.61 -1.91
CA SER A 56 1.73 -6.79 -3.30
C SER A 56 2.91 -5.88 -3.65
N ILE A 57 2.86 -4.60 -3.25
CA ILE A 57 3.95 -3.64 -3.45
C ILE A 57 5.20 -4.08 -2.70
N ALA A 58 5.07 -4.53 -1.45
CA ALA A 58 6.19 -5.03 -0.65
C ALA A 58 6.89 -6.22 -1.33
N ARG A 59 6.14 -7.20 -1.85
CA ARG A 59 6.70 -8.32 -2.60
C ARG A 59 7.41 -7.87 -3.88
N ARG A 60 6.84 -6.89 -4.59
CA ARG A 60 7.44 -6.36 -5.83
C ARG A 60 8.73 -5.60 -5.55
N LEU A 61 8.77 -4.81 -4.47
CA LEU A 61 9.98 -4.14 -4.00
C LEU A 61 11.08 -5.15 -3.66
N GLN A 62 10.73 -6.21 -2.92
CA GLN A 62 11.67 -7.27 -2.57
C GLN A 62 12.22 -7.97 -3.82
N GLY A 63 11.37 -8.29 -4.80
CA GLY A 63 11.82 -8.89 -6.06
C GLY A 63 12.80 -7.99 -6.81
N LEU A 64 12.45 -6.72 -7.00
CA LEU A 64 13.30 -5.75 -7.70
C LEU A 64 14.62 -5.45 -6.99
N GLN A 65 14.65 -5.54 -5.65
CA GLN A 65 15.88 -5.37 -4.87
C GLN A 65 16.80 -6.60 -4.94
N ASN A 66 16.24 -7.79 -5.08
CA ASN A 66 17.01 -9.03 -5.21
C ASN A 66 17.49 -9.28 -6.65
N ASP A 67 16.82 -8.70 -7.66
CA ASP A 67 17.21 -8.79 -9.07
C ASP A 67 18.35 -7.80 -9.44
N ASP A 68 18.71 -6.88 -8.53
CA ASP A 68 19.76 -5.85 -8.69
C ASP A 68 21.11 -6.29 -8.06
N ASP A 69 21.18 -7.48 -7.43
CA ASP A 69 22.36 -8.15 -6.84
C ASP A 69 22.90 -9.27 -7.77
#